data_AF-A0A090ANV6-F1
#
_entry.id   AF-A0A090ANV6-F1
#
_cell.length_a   1.000
_cell.length_b   1.000
_cell.length_c   1.000
_cell.angle_alpha   90.00
_cell.angle_beta   90.00
_cell.angle_gamma   90.00
#
_symmetry.space_group_name_H-M   'P 1'
#
loop_
_entity.id
_entity.type
_entity.pdbx_description
1 polymer ?
#
loop_
_entity_poly.entity_id
_entity_poly.type
_entity_poly.pdbx_seq_one_letter_code
_entity_poly.pdbx_strand_id
1 'polypeptide(L)'
;MFKWVEGRYQSLRLEDNWVWLPEVELGLGLWLGEYEGLHRHWLRWSDKQRHWILTPVEREWQRAEQEKQRAERLAAQLRALGIEPE
;
A
#
# COMPACT_ATOMS: atom_id res chain seq x y z
N MET A 1 -7.68 -12.13 16.81
CA MET A 1 -7.98 -12.62 15.45
C MET A 1 -7.99 -14.14 15.49
N PHE A 2 -8.93 -14.80 14.82
CA PHE A 2 -9.05 -16.26 14.86
C PHE A 2 -8.89 -16.85 13.47
N LYS A 3 -8.13 -17.95 13.35
CA LYS A 3 -8.04 -18.73 12.10
C LYS A 3 -8.82 -20.03 12.24
N TRP A 4 -9.52 -20.45 11.18
CA TRP A 4 -10.17 -21.76 11.16
C TRP A 4 -9.14 -22.81 10.76
N VAL A 5 -8.77 -23.69 11.68
CA VAL A 5 -7.87 -24.82 11.42
C VAL A 5 -8.57 -26.07 11.88
N GLU A 6 -8.81 -27.00 10.96
CA GLU A 6 -9.38 -28.33 11.23
C GLU A 6 -10.65 -28.31 12.09
N GLY A 7 -11.61 -27.44 11.77
CA GLY A 7 -12.90 -27.42 12.47
C GLY A 7 -12.94 -26.56 13.73
N ARG A 8 -11.89 -25.77 14.04
CA ARG A 8 -11.87 -24.88 15.21
C ARG A 8 -11.26 -23.51 14.89
N TYR A 9 -11.84 -22.47 15.47
CA TYR A 9 -11.27 -21.12 15.49
C TYR A 9 -10.12 -21.06 16.50
N GLN A 10 -8.87 -20.97 16.04
CA GLN A 10 -7.69 -20.80 16.89
C GLN A 10 -7.33 -19.32 17.01
N SER A 11 -7.17 -18.83 18.24
CA SER A 11 -6.66 -17.49 18.54
C SER A 11 -5.24 -17.36 17.98
N LEU A 12 -5.07 -16.51 16.98
CA LEU A 12 -3.76 -16.18 16.46
C LEU A 12 -3.16 -15.08 17.33
N ARG A 13 -2.07 -15.38 18.04
CA ARG A 13 -1.24 -14.34 18.65
C ARG A 13 -0.54 -13.61 17.50
N LEU A 14 -0.85 -12.33 17.35
CA LEU A 14 -0.12 -11.43 16.46
C LEU A 14 1.21 -11.12 17.14
N GLU A 15 2.17 -12.03 17.06
CA GLU A 15 3.56 -11.68 17.38
C GLU A 15 3.97 -10.60 16.36
N ASP A 16 4.35 -9.42 16.86
CA ASP A 16 4.65 -8.21 16.07
C ASP A 16 3.49 -7.60 15.25
N ASN A 17 2.24 -7.76 15.70
CA ASN A 17 1.08 -7.09 15.07
C ASN A 17 0.90 -7.41 13.57
N TRP A 18 1.47 -8.53 13.10
CA TRP A 18 1.46 -8.96 11.71
C TRP A 18 1.27 -10.48 11.63
N VAL A 19 0.51 -10.94 10.64
CA VAL A 19 0.29 -12.36 10.34
C VAL A 19 0.44 -12.59 8.85
N TRP A 20 1.14 -13.66 8.49
CA TRP A 20 1.17 -14.15 7.12
C TRP A 20 0.04 -15.18 6.88
N LEU A 21 -0.74 -14.99 5.81
CA LEU A 21 -1.77 -15.92 5.36
C LEU A 21 -1.30 -16.60 4.07
N PRO A 22 -0.72 -17.82 4.15
CA PRO A 22 -0.15 -18.49 2.99
C PRO A 22 -1.19 -18.91 1.94
N GLU A 23 -2.44 -19.12 2.35
CA GLU A 23 -3.55 -19.55 1.47
C GLU A 23 -3.90 -18.49 0.41
N VAL A 24 -3.71 -17.21 0.74
CA VAL A 24 -3.99 -16.08 -0.14
C VAL A 24 -2.71 -15.36 -0.59
N GLU A 25 -1.54 -15.83 -0.16
CA GLU A 25 -0.25 -15.16 -0.35
C GLU A 25 -0.24 -13.68 0.07
N LEU A 26 -0.96 -13.36 1.15
CA LEU A 26 -1.04 -12.01 1.71
C LEU A 26 -0.64 -12.00 3.18
N GLY A 27 0.03 -10.93 3.59
CA GLY A 27 0.23 -10.58 4.98
C GLY A 27 -0.87 -9.64 5.45
N LEU A 28 -1.21 -9.69 6.73
CA LEU A 28 -2.15 -8.77 7.36
C LEU A 28 -1.46 -8.19 8.58
N GLY A 29 -1.38 -6.88 8.68
CA GLY A 29 -0.78 -6.24 9.85
C GLY A 29 -1.47 -4.96 10.28
N LEU A 30 -1.11 -4.48 11.46
CA LEU A 30 -1.63 -3.24 12.01
C LEU A 30 -0.81 -2.06 11.52
N TRP A 31 -1.49 -1.12 10.86
CA TRP A 31 -0.96 0.14 10.40
C TRP A 31 -1.59 1.27 11.22
N LEU A 32 -0.75 2.10 11.86
CA LEU A 32 -1.21 3.28 12.57
C LEU A 32 -1.28 4.46 11.61
N GLY A 33 -2.49 5.00 11.42
CA GLY A 33 -2.67 6.19 10.60
C GLY A 33 -4.13 6.58 10.44
N GLU A 34 -4.37 7.52 9.53
CA GLU A 34 -5.70 8.04 9.24
C GLU A 34 -6.28 7.33 8.01
N TYR A 35 -7.47 6.78 8.18
CA TYR A 35 -8.25 6.21 7.09
C TYR A 35 -9.72 6.58 7.32
N GLU A 36 -10.40 7.05 6.28
CA GLU A 36 -11.78 7.58 6.37
C GLU A 36 -11.97 8.63 7.49
N GLY A 37 -10.96 9.49 7.73
CA GLY A 37 -11.01 10.54 8.75
C GLY A 37 -10.87 10.06 10.20
N LEU A 38 -10.54 8.78 10.42
CA LEU A 38 -10.32 8.22 11.76
C LEU A 38 -8.85 7.80 11.93
N HIS A 39 -8.18 8.43 12.90
CA HIS A 39 -6.80 8.11 13.27
C HIS A 39 -6.75 6.97 14.30
N ARG A 40 -6.35 5.77 13.88
CA ARG A 40 -6.28 4.57 14.74
C ARG A 40 -5.40 3.47 14.16
N HIS A 41 -5.27 2.37 14.87
CA HIS A 41 -4.67 1.15 14.35
C HIS A 41 -5.65 0.45 13.40
N TRP A 42 -5.30 0.44 12.12
CA TRP A 42 -6.05 -0.20 11.05
C TRP A 42 -5.42 -1.52 10.65
N LEU A 43 -6.26 -2.48 10.27
CA LEU A 43 -5.79 -3.71 9.65
C LEU A 43 -5.56 -3.45 8.15
N ARG A 44 -4.35 -3.73 7.67
CA ARG A 44 -3.96 -3.51 6.28
C ARG A 44 -3.32 -4.77 5.70
N TRP A 45 -3.63 -5.05 4.44
CA TRP A 45 -3.02 -6.15 3.70
C TRP A 45 -1.63 -5.75 3.18
N SER A 46 -0.67 -6.65 3.27
CA SER A 46 0.67 -6.54 2.71
C SER A 46 0.94 -7.67 1.73
N ASP A 47 1.87 -7.46 0.81
CA ASP A 47 2.41 -8.53 -0.03
C ASP A 47 3.42 -9.41 0.74
N LYS A 48 4.00 -10.40 0.04
CA LYS A 48 5.06 -11.28 0.55
C LYS A 48 6.35 -10.59 0.97
N GLN A 49 6.57 -9.36 0.50
CA GLN A 49 7.72 -8.52 0.81
C GLN A 49 7.41 -7.54 1.95
N ARG A 50 6.23 -7.67 2.59
CA ARG A 50 5.70 -6.75 3.61
C ARG A 50 5.46 -5.32 3.09
N HIS A 51 5.31 -5.15 1.79
CA HIS A 51 4.83 -3.89 1.24
C HIS A 51 3.32 -3.81 1.41
N TRP A 52 2.86 -2.70 2.00
CA TRP A 52 1.43 -2.45 2.13
C TRP A 52 0.77 -2.33 0.77
N ILE A 53 -0.32 -3.05 0.58
CA ILE A 53 -1.13 -2.93 -0.62
C ILE A 53 -1.79 -1.55 -0.58
N LEU A 54 -1.53 -0.76 -1.61
CA LEU A 54 -2.12 0.57 -1.77
C LEU A 54 -3.64 0.44 -1.92
N THR A 55 -4.36 1.25 -1.14
CA THR A 55 -5.78 1.49 -1.33
C THR A 55 -6.02 2.06 -2.74
N PRO A 56 -7.24 1.96 -3.28
CA PRO A 56 -7.57 2.57 -4.58
C PRO A 56 -7.18 4.06 -4.64
N VAL A 57 -7.44 4.80 -3.56
CA VAL A 57 -7.09 6.22 -3.42
C VAL A 57 -5.57 6.44 -3.49
N GLU A 58 -4.78 5.67 -2.73
CA GLU A 58 -3.31 5.78 -2.78
C GLU A 58 -2.75 5.36 -4.15
N ARG A 59 -3.39 4.40 -4.83
CA ARG A 59 -2.99 3.95 -6.17
C ARG A 59 -3.26 5.03 -7.22
N GLU A 60 -4.39 5.73 -7.13
CA GLU A 60 -4.70 6.87 -7.98
C GLU A 60 -3.72 8.02 -7.73
N TRP A 61 -3.43 8.33 -6.46
CA TRP A 61 -2.41 9.32 -6.11
C TRP A 61 -1.04 8.98 -6.71
N GLN A 62 -0.60 7.73 -6.58
CA GLN A 62 0.69 7.30 -7.12
C GLN A 62 0.74 7.40 -8.65
N ARG A 63 -0.37 7.11 -9.34
CA ARG A 63 -0.47 7.28 -10.80
C ARG A 63 -0.37 8.75 -11.19
N ALA A 64 -1.12 9.63 -10.53
CA ALA A 64 -1.08 11.07 -10.77
C ALA A 64 0.33 11.64 -10.54
N GLU A 65 1.00 11.24 -9.46
CA GLU A 65 2.36 11.66 -9.16
C GLU A 65 3.36 11.15 -10.20
N GLN A 66 3.21 9.90 -10.66
CA GLN A 66 4.08 9.34 -11.68
C GLN A 66 3.90 10.02 -13.03
N GLU A 67 2.66 10.37 -13.41
CA GLU A 67 2.38 11.14 -14.63
C GLU A 67 2.97 12.55 -14.54
N LYS A 68 2.81 13.21 -13.40
CA LYS A 68 3.41 14.53 -13.15
C LYS A 68 4.92 14.49 -13.28
N GLN A 69 5.59 13.52 -12.66
CA GLN A 69 7.04 13.37 -12.78
C GLN A 69 7.49 13.07 -14.21
N ARG A 70 6.70 12.32 -15.00
CA ARG A 70 7.00 12.10 -16.43
C ARG A 70 6.87 13.39 -17.22
N ALA A 71 5.82 14.17 -16.98
CA ALA A 71 5.62 15.48 -17.61
C ALA A 71 6.76 16.45 -17.24
N GLU A 72 7.16 16.50 -15.97
CA GLU A 72 8.28 17.35 -15.52
C GLU A 72 9.62 16.92 -16.14
N ARG A 73 9.89 15.61 -16.24
CA ARG A 73 11.09 15.10 -16.92
C ARG A 73 11.08 15.44 -18.41
N LEU A 74 9.94 15.31 -19.07
CA LEU A 74 9.81 15.65 -20.48
C LEU A 74 9.99 17.16 -20.69
N ALA A 75 9.35 18.00 -19.89
CA ALA A 75 9.52 19.44 -19.92
C ALA A 75 10.96 19.87 -19.59
N ALA A 76 11.64 19.17 -18.68
CA ALA A 76 13.06 19.40 -18.41
C ALA A 76 13.95 19.02 -19.62
N GLN A 77 13.66 17.90 -20.30
CA GLN A 77 14.37 17.50 -21.51
C GLN A 77 14.12 18.47 -22.67
N LEU A 78 12.88 18.94 -22.87
CA LEU A 78 12.54 19.94 -23.90
C LEU A 78 13.28 21.26 -23.64
N ARG A 79 13.27 21.74 -22.39
CA ARG A 79 14.05 22.92 -21.97
C ARG A 79 15.55 22.73 -22.19
N ALA A 80 16.10 21.55 -21.89
CA ALA A 80 17.51 21.23 -22.13
C ALA A 80 17.86 21.20 -23.63
N LEU A 81 16.89 20.91 -24.49
CA LEU A 81 17.01 20.97 -25.96
C LEU A 81 16.74 22.38 -26.52
N GLY A 82 16.50 23.38 -25.68
CA GLY A 82 16.23 24.77 -26.10
C GLY A 82 14.83 25.00 -26.67
N ILE A 83 13.91 24.06 -26.47
CA ILE A 83 12.50 24.18 -26.84
C ILE A 83 11.75 24.62 -25.58
N GLU A 84 11.20 25.84 -25.55
CA GLU A 84 10.32 26.26 -24.46
C GLU A 84 8.98 25.53 -24.61
N PRO A 85 8.59 24.66 -23.66
CA PRO A 85 7.25 24.09 -23.65
C PRO A 85 6.26 25.14 -23.14
N GLU A 86 5.19 25.43 -23.91
CA GLU A 86 4.03 26.24 -23.48
C GLU A 86 3.24 25.58 -22.34
#